data_AF-A0A524G245-F1
#
_entry.id   AF-A0A524G245-F1
#
_cell.length_a   1.000
_cell.length_b   1.000
_cell.length_c   1.000
_cell.angle_alpha   90.00
_cell.angle_beta   90.00
_cell.angle_gamma   90.00
#
_symmetry.space_group_name_H-M   'P 1'
#
loop_
_entity.id
_entity.type
_entity.pdbx_description
1 polymer ?
#
loop_
_entity_poly.entity_id
_entity_poly.type
_entity_poly.pdbx_seq_one_letter_code
_entity_poly.pdbx_strand_id
1 'polypeptide(L)'
;MQCRHWDGSLPVNKAAVFWMEYSGDYENGTWTTHVIKWGDGFQGLGELNGEKWDQFIFEDVDRDGDLDIVANCEEFSFIGFVYIAVVWFENPLA
;
A
#
# COMPACT_ATOMS: atom_id res chain seq x y z
N MET A 1 5.77 14.63 10.13
CA MET A 1 4.41 14.61 9.57
C MET A 1 3.81 13.27 9.96
N GLN A 2 2.72 13.23 10.72
CA GLN A 2 2.16 11.97 11.22
C GLN A 2 0.88 11.69 10.42
N CYS A 3 0.94 10.76 9.46
CA CYS A 3 -0.27 10.23 8.82
C CYS A 3 -1.04 9.47 9.90
N ARG A 4 -2.14 10.06 10.39
CA ARG A 4 -3.12 9.36 11.22
C ARG A 4 -4.35 9.13 10.36
N HIS A 5 -4.77 7.89 10.20
CA HIS A 5 -6.13 7.58 9.75
C HIS A 5 -7.04 7.96 10.92
N TRP A 6 -8.07 8.78 10.67
CA TRP A 6 -9.02 9.26 11.69
C TRP A 6 -10.35 8.51 11.64
N ASP A 7 -10.56 7.70 10.61
CA ASP A 7 -11.76 6.89 10.40
C ASP A 7 -11.56 5.42 10.77
N GLY A 8 -10.30 5.02 11.02
CA GLY A 8 -9.95 3.64 11.33
C GLY A 8 -10.43 2.62 10.29
N SER A 9 -10.57 3.04 9.03
CA SER A 9 -10.99 2.14 7.95
C SER A 9 -10.52 2.66 6.61
N LEU A 10 -10.06 1.75 5.74
CA LEU A 10 -9.82 2.06 4.34
C LEU A 10 -10.85 1.32 3.49
N PRO A 11 -11.82 2.00 2.85
CA PRO A 11 -12.86 1.34 2.06
C PRO A 11 -12.30 0.51 0.89
N VAL A 12 -13.01 -0.57 0.54
CA VAL A 12 -12.62 -1.49 -0.57
C VAL A 12 -12.49 -0.83 -1.94
N ASN A 13 -13.02 0.37 -2.13
CA ASN A 13 -12.97 1.14 -3.37
C ASN A 13 -11.95 2.30 -3.33
N LYS A 14 -11.07 2.30 -2.32
CA LYS A 14 -9.96 3.25 -2.20
C LYS A 14 -8.63 2.51 -2.36
N ALA A 15 -7.71 3.10 -3.10
CA ALA A 15 -6.39 2.52 -3.31
C ALA A 15 -5.58 2.64 -2.01
N ALA A 16 -5.05 1.52 -1.54
CA ALA A 16 -4.17 1.42 -0.36
C ALA A 16 -2.70 1.57 -0.77
N VAL A 17 -2.32 0.83 -1.83
CA VAL A 17 -1.00 0.91 -2.45
C VAL A 17 -1.21 1.17 -3.94
N PHE A 18 -0.55 2.20 -4.46
CA PHE A 18 -0.64 2.58 -5.86
C PHE A 18 0.67 3.22 -6.31
N TRP A 19 0.96 3.07 -7.60
CA TRP A 19 2.05 3.81 -8.24
C TRP A 19 1.45 4.89 -9.14
N MET A 20 2.18 6.00 -9.29
CA MET A 20 1.79 7.08 -10.16
C MET A 20 2.84 7.24 -11.26
N GLU A 21 2.40 7.17 -12.50
CA GLU A 21 3.23 7.42 -13.68
C GLU A 21 3.13 8.88 -14.06
N TYR A 22 4.26 9.56 -14.19
CA TYR A 22 4.29 10.86 -14.83
C TYR A 22 4.61 10.70 -16.32
N SER A 23 3.80 11.31 -17.17
CA SER A 23 3.97 11.31 -18.62
C SER A 23 3.91 12.73 -19.17
N GLY A 24 4.84 13.10 -20.04
CA GLY A 24 4.90 14.42 -20.69
C GLY A 24 6.07 15.29 -20.20
N ASP A 25 5.95 16.59 -20.41
CA ASP A 25 6.94 17.59 -19.97
C ASP A 25 6.43 18.41 -18.78
N TYR A 26 7.31 19.22 -18.18
CA TYR A 26 7.00 20.03 -17.01
C TYR A 26 5.76 20.92 -17.16
N GLU A 27 5.43 21.37 -18.38
CA GLU A 27 4.33 22.29 -18.64
C GLU A 27 3.02 21.58 -19.01
N ASN A 28 3.09 20.39 -19.60
CA ASN A 28 1.95 19.64 -20.16
C ASN A 28 1.86 18.18 -19.67
N GLY A 29 2.52 17.87 -18.56
CA GLY A 29 2.54 16.52 -18.02
C GLY A 29 1.23 16.11 -17.34
N THR A 30 0.97 14.81 -17.35
CA THR A 30 -0.15 14.19 -16.64
C THR A 30 0.36 13.10 -15.71
N TRP A 31 -0.40 12.84 -14.65
CA TRP A 31 -0.17 11.70 -13.76
C TRP A 31 -1.23 10.65 -14.01
N THR A 32 -0.82 9.40 -14.25
CA THR A 32 -1.70 8.24 -14.30
C THR A 32 -1.53 7.45 -13.02
N THR A 33 -2.64 7.13 -12.35
CA THR A 33 -2.62 6.31 -11.13
C THR A 33 -2.91 4.85 -11.47
N HIS A 34 -2.05 3.96 -11.00
CA HIS A 34 -2.17 2.53 -11.18
C HIS A 34 -2.27 1.86 -9.81
N VAL A 35 -3.42 1.24 -9.54
CA VAL A 35 -3.68 0.65 -8.24
C VAL A 35 -3.03 -0.74 -8.16
N ILE A 36 -2.20 -0.93 -7.15
CA ILE A 36 -1.53 -2.21 -6.84
C ILE A 36 -2.40 -3.00 -5.86
N LYS A 37 -2.90 -2.32 -4.82
CA LYS A 37 -3.81 -2.90 -3.83
C LYS A 37 -4.95 -1.94 -3.49
N TRP A 38 -6.17 -2.48 -3.51
CA TRP A 38 -7.34 -1.85 -2.92
C TRP A 38 -7.39 -2.10 -1.41
N GLY A 39 -8.01 -1.16 -0.69
CA GLY A 39 -8.30 -1.32 0.73
C GLY A 39 -9.04 -2.62 1.01
N ASP A 40 -8.80 -3.19 2.18
CA ASP A 40 -9.47 -4.41 2.62
C ASP A 40 -10.91 -4.18 3.12
N GLY A 41 -11.31 -2.92 3.36
CA GLY A 41 -12.60 -2.56 3.94
C GLY A 41 -12.69 -2.89 5.44
N PHE A 42 -11.59 -3.25 6.07
CA PHE A 42 -11.55 -3.56 7.49
C PHE A 42 -11.69 -2.27 8.30
N GLN A 43 -12.71 -2.25 9.17
CA GLN A 43 -12.85 -1.22 10.18
C GLN A 43 -12.16 -1.70 11.46
N GLY A 44 -11.06 -1.05 11.80
CA GLY A 44 -10.36 -1.31 13.06
C GLY A 44 -11.21 -0.94 14.27
N LEU A 45 -10.72 -1.28 15.47
CA LEU A 45 -11.46 -1.06 16.73
C LEU A 45 -11.38 0.39 17.24
N GLY A 46 -11.70 1.34 16.38
CA GLY A 46 -11.71 2.76 16.66
C GLY A 46 -11.01 3.58 15.58
N GLU A 47 -11.17 4.90 15.68
CA GLU A 47 -10.75 5.92 14.72
C GLU A 47 -9.26 5.91 14.36
N LEU A 48 -8.42 5.20 15.11
CA LEU A 48 -6.95 5.18 14.95
C LEU A 48 -6.39 3.84 14.45
N ASN A 49 -7.25 2.88 14.11
CA ASN A 49 -6.85 1.52 13.74
C ASN A 49 -7.20 1.25 12.27
N GLY A 50 -6.27 0.82 11.43
CA GLY A 50 -6.59 0.47 10.05
C GLY A 50 -5.35 -0.01 9.32
N GLU A 51 -5.47 -0.23 8.01
CA GLU A 51 -4.37 -0.63 7.15
C GLU A 51 -3.32 0.50 7.05
N LYS A 52 -2.08 0.25 7.51
CA LYS A 52 -0.99 1.23 7.49
C LYS A 52 0.26 0.65 6.84
N TRP A 53 0.79 1.42 5.89
CA TRP A 53 2.00 1.09 5.12
C TRP A 53 3.07 2.15 5.38
N ASP A 54 4.22 1.76 5.93
CA ASP A 54 5.27 2.72 6.33
C ASP A 54 6.54 2.62 5.51
N GLN A 55 6.92 1.40 5.13
CA GLN A 55 8.17 1.07 4.46
C GLN A 55 7.88 0.28 3.20
N PHE A 56 8.54 0.70 2.13
CA PHE A 56 8.54 0.03 0.84
C PHE A 56 10.00 -0.17 0.42
N ILE A 57 10.31 -1.38 -0.01
CA ILE A 57 11.62 -1.78 -0.55
C ILE A 57 11.36 -2.33 -1.94
N PHE A 58 12.24 -1.97 -2.87
CA PHE A 58 12.25 -2.51 -4.22
C PHE A 58 13.41 -3.50 -4.34
N GLU A 59 13.11 -4.75 -4.63
CA GLU A 59 14.07 -5.86 -4.73
C GLU A 59 13.50 -6.92 -5.67
N ASP A 60 14.35 -7.61 -6.42
CA ASP A 60 14.01 -8.81 -7.20
C ASP A 60 13.96 -10.01 -6.24
N VAL A 61 12.78 -10.30 -5.67
CA VAL A 61 12.66 -11.24 -4.53
C VAL A 61 12.81 -12.69 -5.00
N ASP A 62 12.26 -13.02 -6.16
CA ASP A 62 12.25 -14.38 -6.68
C ASP A 62 13.37 -14.68 -7.70
N ARG A 63 14.10 -13.64 -8.12
CA ARG A 63 15.29 -13.67 -9.01
C ARG A 63 14.96 -13.94 -10.48
N ASP A 64 13.80 -13.50 -10.94
CA ASP A 64 13.43 -13.63 -12.34
C ASP A 64 13.96 -12.47 -13.23
N GLY A 65 14.47 -11.41 -12.59
CA GLY A 65 15.14 -10.28 -13.23
C GLY A 65 14.28 -9.03 -13.40
N ASP A 66 13.05 -9.00 -12.91
CA ASP A 66 12.25 -7.78 -12.78
C ASP A 66 12.24 -7.23 -11.33
N LEU A 67 11.40 -6.22 -11.05
CA LEU A 67 11.51 -5.42 -9.83
C LEU A 67 10.22 -5.46 -9.03
N ASP A 68 10.29 -6.14 -7.87
CA ASP A 68 9.15 -6.25 -6.97
C ASP A 68 9.04 -5.12 -5.97
N ILE A 69 7.95 -5.18 -5.19
CA ILE A 69 7.74 -4.35 -4.01
C ILE A 69 7.57 -5.26 -2.78
N VAL A 70 8.39 -5.01 -1.76
CA VAL A 70 8.21 -5.58 -0.42
C VAL A 70 7.87 -4.45 0.54
N ALA A 71 6.79 -4.62 1.30
CA ALA A 71 6.32 -3.59 2.23
C ALA A 71 5.85 -4.15 3.56
N ASN A 72 5.93 -3.35 4.62
CA ASN A 72 5.26 -3.69 5.87
C ASN A 72 3.80 -3.24 5.82
N CYS A 73 2.90 -4.09 6.30
CA CYS A 73 1.54 -3.70 6.64
C CYS A 73 1.33 -3.92 8.14
N GLU A 74 0.91 -2.88 8.85
CA GLU A 74 0.46 -2.98 10.24
C GLU A 74 -1.07 -3.08 10.26
N GLU A 75 -1.61 -4.26 10.54
CA GLU A 75 -3.04 -4.52 10.75
C GLU A 75 -3.31 -4.82 12.23
N PHE A 76 -4.20 -4.08 12.89
CA PHE A 76 -4.44 -4.25 14.33
C PHE A 76 -5.61 -5.23 14.60
N SER A 77 -5.45 -6.14 15.57
CA SER A 77 -6.48 -7.12 15.94
C SER A 77 -6.93 -7.06 17.41
N PHE A 78 -8.19 -7.46 17.63
CA PHE A 78 -9.03 -7.43 18.85
C PHE A 78 -8.41 -7.95 20.15
N ILE A 79 -7.28 -8.66 20.09
CA ILE A 79 -6.65 -9.33 21.23
C ILE A 79 -5.39 -8.63 21.74
N GLY A 80 -5.11 -7.40 21.25
CA GLY A 80 -3.93 -6.62 21.64
C GLY A 80 -2.66 -6.98 20.85
N PHE A 81 -2.82 -7.67 19.72
CA PHE A 81 -1.73 -7.98 18.80
C PHE A 81 -1.79 -7.02 17.60
N VAL A 82 -0.65 -6.40 17.29
CA VAL A 82 -0.38 -5.84 15.97
C VAL A 82 0.02 -7.00 15.07
N TYR A 83 -0.74 -7.27 14.01
CA TYR A 83 -0.24 -8.09 12.92
C TYR A 83 0.65 -7.21 12.06
N ILE A 84 1.95 -7.36 12.25
CA ILE A 84 2.92 -6.83 11.30
C ILE A 84 3.08 -7.91 10.25
N ALA A 85 2.63 -7.62 9.04
CA ALA A 85 2.88 -8.44 7.88
C ALA A 85 4.02 -7.83 7.07
N VAL A 86 4.84 -8.69 6.48
CA VAL A 86 5.65 -8.34 5.31
C VAL A 86 4.88 -8.85 4.10
N VAL A 87 4.54 -7.94 3.20
CA VAL A 87 3.78 -8.23 1.99
C VAL A 87 4.69 -8.06 0.79
N TRP A 88 4.69 -9.04 -0.09
CA TRP A 88 5.38 -9.03 -1.38
C TRP A 88 4.34 -8.83 -2.48
N PHE A 89 4.53 -7.81 -3.29
CA PHE A 89 3.79 -7.55 -4.51
C PHE A 89 4.68 -7.86 -5.69
N GLU A 90 4.38 -9.00 -6.30
CA GLU A 90 4.98 -9.48 -7.53
C GLU A 90 4.52 -8.62 -8.71
N ASN A 91 5.44 -8.18 -9.56
CA ASN A 91 5.01 -7.60 -10.82
C ASN A 91 4.59 -8.69 -11.81
N PRO A 92 3.60 -8.45 -12.70
CA PRO A 92 3.20 -9.47 -13.66
C PRO A 92 4.36 -9.80 -14.60
N LEU A 93 4.65 -11.09 -14.79
CA LEU A 93 5.53 -11.56 -15.87
C LEU A 93 5.04 -10.97 -17.21
N ALA A 94 5.96 -10.32 -17.93
CA ALA A 94 5.72 -9.77 -19.26
C ALA A 94 5.47 -10.85 -20.32
#